data_AF-A0A0G1XMS7-F1
#
_entry.id   AF-A0A0G1XMS7-F1
#
_cell.length_a   1.000
_cell.length_b   1.000
_cell.length_c   1.000
_cell.angle_alpha   90.00
_cell.angle_beta   90.00
_cell.angle_gamma   90.00
#
_symmetry.space_group_name_H-M   'P 1'
#
loop_
_entity.id
_entity.type
_entity.pdbx_description
1 polymer ?
#
loop_
_entity_poly.entity_id
_entity_poly.type
_entity_poly.pdbx_seq_one_letter_code
_entity_poly.pdbx_strand_id
1 'polypeptide(L)'
;MQKAILTTLLVGGMIVIGAAPRLDLLKILGNRKRPQSRLKYQINETLSRLTRKGLVTFVEKNGRKFARLTPAGTQRLKLEQQKATLLLQKNKRWDKRWRVIIFDVPERRRNMRGRLRAIMQECGFVRLQDSVWVYPHDCEELTVLLKAELKAGFSVLYMVVEKIENDLWLKNHFSL
;
A
#
# COMPACT_ATOMS: atom_id res chain seq x y z
N MET A 1 8.18 -7.81 7.62
CA MET A 1 7.32 -8.57 8.56
C MET A 1 5.83 -8.28 8.35
N GLN A 2 5.36 -7.03 8.49
CA GLN A 2 3.94 -6.70 8.32
C GLN A 2 3.33 -7.13 6.98
N LYS A 3 3.93 -6.74 5.84
CA LYS A 3 3.46 -7.15 4.50
C LYS A 3 3.34 -8.67 4.38
N ALA A 4 4.36 -9.40 4.85
CA ALA A 4 4.36 -10.86 4.86
C ALA A 4 3.19 -11.46 5.64
N ILE A 5 2.93 -10.97 6.86
CA ILE A 5 1.81 -11.45 7.70
C ILE A 5 0.46 -11.17 7.03
N LEU A 6 0.27 -9.96 6.47
CA LEU A 6 -0.98 -9.62 5.77
C LEU A 6 -1.16 -10.50 4.52
N THR A 7 -0.11 -10.71 3.72
CA THR A 7 -0.15 -11.59 2.55
C THR A 7 -0.48 -13.04 2.94
N THR A 8 0.13 -13.58 3.99
CA THR A 8 -0.18 -14.92 4.49
C THR A 8 -1.62 -15.04 4.97
N LEU A 9 -2.17 -14.01 5.62
CA LEU A 9 -3.57 -14.00 6.03
C LEU A 9 -4.54 -13.89 4.85
N LEU A 10 -4.16 -13.21 3.76
CA LEU A 10 -4.98 -13.13 2.55
C LEU A 10 -5.07 -14.48 1.84
N VAL A 11 -3.92 -15.14 1.62
CA VAL A 11 -3.85 -16.43 0.90
C VAL A 11 -4.34 -17.59 1.76
N GLY A 12 -3.93 -17.63 3.03
CA GLY A 12 -4.21 -18.75 3.93
C GLY A 12 -5.42 -18.56 4.85
N GLY A 13 -6.13 -17.42 4.75
CA GLY A 13 -7.32 -17.05 5.52
C GLY A 13 -7.11 -16.76 7.01
N MET A 14 -6.25 -17.53 7.68
CA MET A 14 -6.02 -17.46 9.12
C MET A 14 -4.57 -17.81 9.51
N ILE A 15 -4.03 -17.20 10.58
CA ILE A 15 -2.77 -17.64 11.21
C ILE A 15 -3.09 -18.09 12.64
N VAL A 16 -2.70 -19.30 13.03
CA VAL A 16 -2.83 -19.79 14.41
C VAL A 16 -1.82 -19.07 15.28
N ILE A 17 -2.28 -18.41 16.35
CA ILE A 17 -1.38 -17.74 17.31
C ILE A 17 -0.72 -18.79 18.20
N GLY A 18 0.57 -18.65 18.47
CA GLY A 18 1.29 -19.52 19.40
C GLY A 18 1.84 -20.81 18.78
N ALA A 19 1.33 -21.20 17.61
CA ALA A 19 1.84 -22.32 16.82
C ALA A 19 3.13 -21.96 16.06
N ALA A 20 3.80 -22.97 15.50
CA ALA A 20 4.90 -22.75 14.58
C ALA A 20 4.45 -21.90 13.36
N PRO A 21 5.31 -21.00 12.84
CA PRO A 21 4.98 -20.20 11.66
C PRO A 21 4.58 -21.09 10.49
N ARG A 22 3.49 -20.75 9.78
CA ARG A 22 3.10 -21.48 8.56
C ARG A 22 4.23 -21.46 7.53
N LEU A 23 4.40 -22.55 6.79
CA LEU A 23 5.36 -22.69 5.70
C LEU A 23 5.28 -21.54 4.68
N ASP A 24 4.07 -21.06 4.37
CA ASP A 24 3.87 -19.94 3.46
C ASP A 24 4.47 -18.62 4.00
N LEU A 25 4.39 -18.39 5.31
CA LEU A 25 5.00 -17.22 5.95
C LEU A 25 6.52 -17.32 5.96
N LEU A 26 7.08 -18.53 6.14
CA LEU A 26 8.52 -18.79 6.09
C LEU A 26 9.08 -18.55 4.68
N LYS A 27 8.38 -19.01 3.64
CA LYS A 27 8.74 -18.77 2.24
C LYS A 27 8.75 -17.27 1.92
N ILE A 28 7.72 -16.52 2.35
CA ILE A 28 7.62 -15.06 2.10
C ILE A 28 8.71 -14.27 2.86
N LEU A 29 9.09 -14.72 4.07
CA LEU A 29 10.13 -14.05 4.86
C LEU A 29 11.55 -14.35 4.39
N GLY A 30 11.71 -15.24 3.41
CA GLY A 30 13.00 -15.73 2.93
C GLY A 30 13.63 -16.73 3.90
N ASN A 31 14.27 -17.75 3.34
CA ASN A 31 14.87 -18.90 4.03
C ASN A 31 16.11 -18.51 4.88
N ARG A 32 16.01 -17.49 5.73
CA ARG A 32 17.07 -17.10 6.66
C ARG A 32 17.02 -18.03 7.87
N LYS A 33 18.15 -18.66 8.21
CA LYS A 33 18.39 -19.44 9.44
C LYS A 33 18.15 -18.57 10.70
N ARG A 34 16.89 -18.27 11.01
CA ARG A 34 16.49 -17.50 12.19
C ARG A 34 16.02 -18.46 13.28
N PRO A 35 16.42 -18.24 14.55
CA PRO A 35 15.89 -19.02 15.66
C PRO A 35 14.36 -18.92 15.70
N GLN A 36 13.69 -20.07 15.82
CA GLN A 36 12.22 -20.17 15.76
C GLN A 36 11.54 -19.32 16.86
N SER A 37 12.17 -19.20 18.03
CA SER A 37 11.71 -18.33 19.14
C SER A 37 11.69 -16.85 18.77
N ARG A 38 12.77 -16.34 18.15
CA ARG A 38 12.85 -14.93 17.69
C ARG A 38 11.81 -14.62 16.63
N LEU A 39 11.58 -15.55 15.70
CA LEU A 39 10.56 -15.37 14.66
C LEU A 39 9.15 -15.35 15.26
N LYS A 40 8.84 -16.27 16.17
CA LYS A 40 7.55 -16.29 16.90
C LYS A 40 7.29 -14.98 17.64
N TYR A 41 8.30 -14.44 18.33
CA TYR A 41 8.21 -13.14 19.00
C TYR A 41 7.88 -12.00 18.02
N GLN A 42 8.63 -11.88 16.92
CA GLN A 42 8.40 -10.82 15.90
C GLN A 42 7.02 -10.91 15.25
N ILE A 43 6.53 -12.14 15.03
CA ILE A 43 5.17 -12.36 14.51
C ILE A 43 4.14 -11.87 15.51
N ASN A 44 4.25 -12.26 16.78
CA ASN A 44 3.31 -11.84 17.83
C ASN A 44 3.32 -10.32 18.05
N GLU A 45 4.50 -9.70 18.09
CA GLU A 45 4.64 -8.25 18.20
C GLU A 45 4.00 -7.53 17.01
N THR A 46 4.24 -8.02 15.79
CA THR A 46 3.64 -7.45 14.58
C THR A 46 2.13 -7.66 14.56
N LEU A 47 1.62 -8.82 14.96
CA LEU A 47 0.19 -9.09 15.07
C LEU A 47 -0.45 -8.16 16.09
N SER A 48 0.13 -7.99 17.28
CA SER A 48 -0.36 -7.06 18.30
C SER A 48 -0.45 -5.62 17.75
N ARG A 49 0.57 -5.17 17.02
CA ARG A 49 0.56 -3.86 16.35
C ARG A 49 -0.52 -3.76 15.26
N LEU A 50 -0.72 -4.82 14.48
CA LEU A 50 -1.74 -4.87 13.43
C LEU A 50 -3.16 -4.87 14.00
N THR A 51 -3.37 -5.57 15.11
CA THR A 51 -4.63 -5.59 15.85
C THR A 51 -4.94 -4.21 16.43
N ARG A 52 -3.96 -3.54 17.05
CA ARG A 52 -4.11 -2.16 17.54
C ARG A 52 -4.47 -1.16 16.42
N LYS A 53 -4.02 -1.43 15.20
CA LYS A 53 -4.36 -0.63 13.99
C LYS A 53 -5.69 -1.05 13.35
N GLY A 54 -6.40 -2.04 13.89
CA GLY A 54 -7.66 -2.55 13.34
C GLY A 54 -7.52 -3.29 12.00
N LEU A 55 -6.30 -3.71 11.61
CA LEU A 55 -6.04 -4.39 10.34
C LEU A 55 -6.18 -5.91 10.44
N VAL A 56 -6.05 -6.45 11.66
CA VAL A 56 -6.18 -7.86 11.97
C VAL A 56 -7.10 -8.00 13.18
N THR A 57 -7.92 -9.05 13.19
CA THR A 57 -8.74 -9.46 14.33
C THR A 57 -8.40 -10.88 14.75
N PHE A 58 -8.74 -11.25 15.98
CA PHE A 58 -8.58 -12.61 16.47
C PHE A 58 -9.94 -13.29 16.61
N VAL A 59 -10.04 -14.50 16.09
CA VAL A 59 -11.23 -15.35 16.17
C VAL A 59 -10.85 -16.62 16.89
N GLU A 60 -11.67 -17.06 17.83
CA GLU A 60 -11.48 -18.33 18.52
C GLU A 60 -12.31 -19.42 17.84
N LYS A 61 -11.69 -20.56 17.53
CA LYS A 61 -12.35 -21.75 17.00
C LYS A 61 -11.72 -22.98 17.62
N ASN A 62 -12.55 -23.87 18.17
CA ASN A 62 -12.11 -25.14 18.78
C ASN A 62 -10.97 -24.96 19.81
N GLY A 63 -11.11 -23.96 20.70
CA GLY A 63 -10.11 -23.65 21.73
C GLY A 63 -8.78 -23.07 21.21
N ARG A 64 -8.70 -22.70 19.93
CA ARG A 64 -7.52 -22.11 19.31
C ARG A 64 -7.81 -20.70 18.81
N LYS A 65 -6.86 -19.78 19.01
CA LYS A 65 -6.95 -18.39 18.54
C LYS A 65 -6.33 -18.25 17.15
N PHE A 66 -7.08 -17.64 16.23
CA PHE A 66 -6.70 -17.41 14.84
C PHE A 66 -6.70 -15.91 14.53
N ALA A 67 -5.60 -15.39 13.99
CA ALA A 67 -5.58 -14.08 13.35
C ALA A 67 -6.31 -14.14 12.00
N ARG A 68 -7.10 -13.12 11.68
CA ARG A 68 -7.79 -12.93 10.40
C ARG A 68 -7.70 -11.46 9.95
N LEU A 69 -7.62 -11.20 8.65
CA LEU A 69 -7.72 -9.84 8.12
C LEU A 69 -9.10 -9.23 8.38
N THR A 70 -9.11 -7.95 8.74
CA THR A 70 -10.32 -7.12 8.68
C THR A 70 -10.49 -6.56 7.26
N PRO A 71 -11.67 -6.03 6.89
CA PRO A 71 -11.84 -5.31 5.62
C PRO A 71 -10.80 -4.19 5.43
N ALA A 72 -10.50 -3.44 6.49
CA ALA A 72 -9.46 -2.41 6.47
C ALA A 72 -8.05 -3.01 6.24
N GLY A 73 -7.75 -4.16 6.84
CA GLY A 73 -6.52 -4.91 6.61
C GLY A 73 -6.34 -5.32 5.15
N THR A 74 -7.40 -5.82 4.53
CA THR A 74 -7.41 -6.21 3.11
C THR A 74 -7.17 -5.00 2.20
N GLN A 75 -7.86 -3.88 2.45
CA GLN A 75 -7.66 -2.64 1.68
C GLN A 75 -6.23 -2.12 1.79
N ARG A 76 -5.68 -2.11 3.00
CA ARG A 76 -4.29 -1.72 3.26
C ARG A 76 -3.30 -2.60 2.50
N LEU A 77 -3.54 -3.91 2.45
CA LEU A 77 -2.69 -4.84 1.69
C LEU A 77 -2.76 -4.57 0.19
N LYS A 78 -3.97 -4.37 -0.36
CA LYS A 78 -4.17 -4.02 -1.78
C LYS A 78 -3.43 -2.74 -2.13
N LEU A 79 -3.51 -1.69 -1.30
CA LEU A 79 -2.76 -0.47 -1.52
C LEU A 79 -1.25 -0.74 -1.60
N GLU A 80 -0.69 -1.49 -0.65
CA GLU A 80 0.74 -1.80 -0.63
C GLU A 80 1.20 -2.72 -1.78
N GLN A 81 0.30 -3.52 -2.33
CA GLN A 81 0.55 -4.27 -3.57
C GLN A 81 0.54 -3.32 -4.78
N GLN A 82 -0.46 -2.44 -4.87
CA GLN A 82 -0.60 -1.52 -5.99
C GLN A 82 0.57 -0.53 -6.08
N LYS A 83 1.03 0.01 -4.94
CA LYS A 83 2.26 0.84 -4.89
C LYS A 83 3.45 0.10 -5.49
N ALA A 84 3.64 -1.17 -5.13
CA ALA A 84 4.73 -1.99 -5.65
C ALA A 84 4.57 -2.25 -7.15
N THR A 85 3.34 -2.51 -7.62
CA THR A 85 3.03 -2.66 -9.04
C THR A 85 3.43 -1.43 -9.83
N LEU A 86 3.08 -0.22 -9.37
CA LEU A 86 3.43 1.02 -10.07
C LEU A 86 4.95 1.22 -10.19
N LEU A 87 5.72 0.88 -9.16
CA LEU A 87 7.18 0.94 -9.24
C LEU A 87 7.77 0.01 -10.31
N LEU A 88 7.10 -1.10 -10.63
CA LEU A 88 7.47 -2.02 -11.71
C LEU A 88 6.97 -1.56 -13.09
N GLN A 89 5.99 -0.65 -13.15
CA GLN A 89 5.44 -0.15 -14.41
C GLN A 89 6.37 0.81 -15.16
N LYS A 90 7.50 1.23 -14.57
CA LYS A 90 8.48 2.11 -15.22
C LYS A 90 8.97 1.61 -16.59
N ASN A 91 8.87 0.31 -16.86
CA ASN A 91 9.28 -0.29 -18.13
C ASN A 91 8.13 -0.44 -19.15
N LYS A 92 6.92 0.02 -18.83
CA LYS A 92 5.79 -0.04 -19.75
C LYS A 92 5.90 1.07 -20.80
N ARG A 93 5.47 0.76 -22.02
CA ARG A 93 5.31 1.78 -23.07
C ARG A 93 4.31 2.84 -22.63
N TRP A 94 4.69 4.11 -22.76
CA TRP A 94 3.81 5.24 -22.46
C TRP A 94 2.69 5.37 -23.48
N ASP A 95 1.47 5.64 -23.00
CA ASP A 95 0.27 5.79 -23.82
C ASP A 95 0.05 7.24 -24.30
N LYS A 96 1.07 8.09 -24.20
CA LYS A 96 1.06 9.52 -24.54
C LYS A 96 0.08 10.37 -23.73
N ARG A 97 -0.39 9.87 -22.58
CA ARG A 97 -1.27 10.61 -21.67
C ARG A 97 -0.64 10.69 -20.29
N TRP A 98 -0.77 11.84 -19.64
CA TRP A 98 -0.36 12.04 -18.27
C TRP A 98 -1.50 11.69 -17.32
N ARG A 99 -1.15 11.11 -16.18
CA ARG A 99 -2.04 10.88 -15.05
C ARG A 99 -1.74 11.91 -13.99
N VAL A 100 -2.72 12.75 -13.70
CA VAL A 100 -2.57 13.85 -12.75
C VAL A 100 -3.49 13.58 -11.56
N ILE A 101 -2.90 13.58 -10.37
CA ILE A 101 -3.63 13.54 -9.11
C ILE A 101 -3.52 14.91 -8.48
N ILE A 102 -4.67 15.52 -8.20
CA ILE A 102 -4.75 16.75 -7.42
C ILE A 102 -5.50 16.51 -6.12
N PHE A 103 -5.16 17.27 -5.09
CA PHE A 103 -5.91 17.21 -3.84
C PHE A 103 -6.08 18.56 -3.15
N ASP A 104 -7.28 18.79 -2.62
CA ASP A 104 -7.55 19.94 -1.75
C ASP A 104 -7.91 19.44 -0.35
N VAL A 105 -6.95 19.58 0.57
CA VAL A 105 -7.03 19.02 1.92
C VAL A 105 -6.99 20.15 2.94
N PRO A 106 -8.10 20.36 3.68
CA PRO A 106 -8.19 21.45 4.65
C PRO A 106 -7.16 21.28 5.77
N GLU A 107 -6.72 22.39 6.37
CA GLU A 107 -5.61 22.38 7.34
C GLU A 107 -5.83 21.49 8.56
N ARG A 108 -7.09 21.38 9.02
CA ARG A 108 -7.50 20.43 10.07
C ARG A 108 -7.13 18.96 9.77
N ARG A 109 -6.89 18.62 8.50
CA ARG A 109 -6.46 17.29 8.02
C ARG A 109 -5.03 17.28 7.49
N ARG A 110 -4.13 18.17 7.97
CA ARG A 110 -2.72 18.24 7.53
C ARG A 110 -1.99 16.91 7.51
N ASN A 111 -2.28 16.01 8.46
CA ASN A 111 -1.69 14.67 8.51
C ASN A 111 -2.07 13.82 7.29
N MET A 112 -3.32 13.95 6.80
CA MET A 112 -3.75 13.28 5.56
C MET A 112 -3.01 13.85 4.35
N ARG A 113 -2.84 15.17 4.27
CA ARG A 113 -2.10 15.84 3.20
C ARG A 113 -0.65 15.36 3.15
N GLY A 114 0.02 15.32 4.31
CA GLY A 114 1.37 14.77 4.43
C GLY A 114 1.44 13.30 3.99
N ARG A 115 0.43 12.49 4.35
CA ARG A 115 0.35 11.09 3.94
C ARG A 115 0.14 10.92 2.43
N LEU A 116 -0.70 11.75 1.79
CA LEU A 116 -0.88 11.75 0.34
C LEU A 116 0.45 12.05 -0.37
N ARG A 117 1.12 13.13 0.01
CA ARG A 117 2.43 13.50 -0.55
C ARG A 117 3.46 12.37 -0.42
N ALA A 118 3.56 11.76 0.76
CA ALA A 118 4.45 10.63 0.99
C ALA A 118 4.13 9.45 0.06
N ILE A 119 2.84 9.11 -0.12
CA ILE A 119 2.46 8.01 -1.02
C ILE A 119 2.75 8.33 -2.47
N MET A 120 2.51 9.55 -2.93
CA MET A 120 2.84 9.97 -4.30
C MET A 120 4.35 9.80 -4.56
N GLN A 121 5.20 10.23 -3.62
CA GLN A 121 6.65 10.02 -3.68
C GLN A 121 7.03 8.54 -3.67
N GLU A 122 6.46 7.75 -2.76
CA GLU A 122 6.66 6.29 -2.67
C GLU A 122 6.31 5.58 -3.99
N CYS A 123 5.36 6.11 -4.77
CA CYS A 123 4.92 5.52 -6.04
C CYS A 123 5.67 6.07 -7.27
N GLY A 124 6.59 7.02 -7.08
CA GLY A 124 7.36 7.62 -8.17
C GLY A 124 6.61 8.69 -8.98
N PHE A 125 5.61 9.34 -8.40
CA PHE A 125 5.01 10.53 -9.00
C PHE A 125 5.95 11.73 -8.87
N VAL A 126 5.87 12.64 -9.83
CA VAL A 126 6.57 13.92 -9.80
C VAL A 126 5.62 15.00 -9.27
N ARG A 127 6.14 15.85 -8.38
CA ARG A 127 5.39 16.99 -7.84
C ARG A 127 5.46 18.17 -8.81
N LEU A 128 4.33 18.58 -9.39
CA LEU A 128 4.21 19.80 -10.21
C LEU A 128 3.96 21.03 -9.34
N GLN A 129 3.07 20.88 -8.35
CA GLN A 129 2.78 21.87 -7.33
C GLN A 129 2.51 21.17 -6.01
N ASP A 130 2.30 21.93 -4.95
CA ASP A 130 2.17 21.41 -3.59
C ASP A 130 1.05 20.37 -3.41
N SER A 131 0.04 20.42 -4.26
CA SER A 131 -1.07 19.46 -4.30
C SER A 131 -1.31 18.87 -5.68
N VAL A 132 -0.36 18.97 -6.62
CA VAL A 132 -0.50 18.49 -8.00
C VAL A 132 0.64 17.54 -8.30
N TRP A 133 0.29 16.30 -8.63
CA TRP A 133 1.24 15.19 -8.83
C TRP A 133 0.98 14.52 -10.17
N VAL A 134 2.05 14.21 -10.90
CA VAL A 134 1.97 13.65 -12.25
C VAL A 134 2.72 12.33 -12.35
N TYR A 135 2.16 11.42 -13.15
CA TYR A 135 2.73 10.12 -13.47
C TYR A 135 2.35 9.71 -14.91
N PRO A 136 3.20 9.00 -15.66
CA PRO A 136 2.93 8.71 -17.06
C PRO A 136 2.05 7.46 -17.29
N HIS A 137 1.94 6.55 -16.32
CA HIS A 137 1.20 5.29 -16.51
C HIS A 137 -0.10 5.26 -15.71
N ASP A 138 -0.99 4.36 -16.10
CA ASP A 138 -2.28 4.22 -15.44
C ASP A 138 -2.16 3.86 -13.96
N CYS A 139 -2.82 4.65 -13.12
CA CYS A 139 -2.80 4.57 -11.67
C CYS A 139 -4.18 4.82 -11.05
N GLU A 140 -5.25 4.60 -11.82
CA GLU A 140 -6.63 4.80 -11.36
C GLU A 140 -6.93 3.96 -10.11
N GLU A 141 -6.55 2.67 -10.10
CA GLU A 141 -6.71 1.77 -8.96
C GLU A 141 -6.02 2.29 -7.69
N LEU A 142 -4.83 2.92 -7.83
CA LEU A 142 -4.16 3.56 -6.69
C LEU A 142 -5.05 4.67 -6.11
N THR A 143 -5.63 5.50 -6.97
CA THR A 143 -6.50 6.61 -6.55
C THR A 143 -7.73 6.09 -5.79
N VAL A 144 -8.39 5.03 -6.29
CA VAL A 144 -9.54 4.41 -5.61
C VAL A 144 -9.16 3.90 -4.22
N LEU A 145 -8.04 3.16 -4.12
CA LEU A 145 -7.55 2.62 -2.85
C LEU A 145 -7.15 3.75 -1.87
N LEU A 146 -6.55 4.84 -2.36
CA LEU A 146 -6.19 6.00 -1.55
C LEU A 146 -7.42 6.71 -0.98
N LYS A 147 -8.45 6.93 -1.82
CA LYS A 147 -9.71 7.55 -1.38
C LYS A 147 -10.36 6.75 -0.26
N ALA A 148 -10.35 5.42 -0.39
CA ALA A 148 -10.88 4.51 0.62
C ALA A 148 -10.05 4.52 1.92
N GLU A 149 -8.72 4.35 1.83
CA GLU A 149 -7.85 4.27 3.01
C GLU A 149 -7.84 5.56 3.83
N LEU A 150 -7.78 6.71 3.16
CA LEU A 150 -7.63 8.01 3.82
C LEU A 150 -8.97 8.68 4.14
N LYS A 151 -10.10 8.08 3.75
CA LYS A 151 -11.42 8.74 3.77
C LYS A 151 -11.34 10.12 3.13
N ALA A 152 -10.68 10.19 1.97
CA ALA A 152 -10.37 11.45 1.31
C ALA A 152 -11.54 12.00 0.49
N GLY A 153 -12.52 11.14 0.13
CA GLY A 153 -13.73 11.55 -0.58
C GLY A 153 -13.41 12.32 -1.87
N PHE A 154 -14.07 13.48 -2.05
CA PHE A 154 -13.88 14.36 -3.20
C PHE A 154 -12.64 15.25 -3.12
N SER A 155 -11.91 15.26 -1.99
CA SER A 155 -10.67 16.03 -1.85
C SER A 155 -9.52 15.51 -2.71
N VAL A 156 -9.70 14.43 -3.46
CA VAL A 156 -8.71 13.89 -4.39
C VAL A 156 -9.37 13.73 -5.75
N LEU A 157 -8.79 14.32 -6.79
CA LEU A 157 -9.24 14.15 -8.17
C LEU A 157 -8.15 13.47 -8.99
N TYR A 158 -8.58 12.62 -9.91
CA TYR A 158 -7.74 11.94 -10.87
C TYR A 158 -8.13 12.41 -12.27
N MET A 159 -7.14 12.81 -13.04
CA MET A 159 -7.32 13.31 -14.39
C MET A 159 -6.38 12.56 -15.32
N VAL A 160 -6.92 12.22 -16.49
CA VAL A 160 -6.11 11.77 -17.63
C VAL A 160 -6.03 12.96 -18.58
N VAL A 161 -4.82 13.47 -18.81
CA VAL A 161 -4.62 14.64 -19.67
C VAL A 161 -3.67 14.28 -20.80
N GLU A 162 -4.01 14.70 -22.02
CA GLU A 162 -3.18 14.40 -23.20
C GLU A 162 -1.96 15.31 -23.30
N LYS A 163 -2.04 16.51 -22.72
CA LYS A 163 -1.00 17.54 -22.82
C LYS A 163 -0.80 18.24 -21.49
N ILE A 164 0.46 18.42 -21.12
CA ILE A 164 0.92 19.39 -20.12
C ILE A 164 1.86 20.33 -20.88
N GLU A 165 1.71 21.64 -20.68
CA GLU A 165 2.60 22.62 -21.30
C GLU A 165 4.04 22.45 -20.77
N ASN A 166 5.03 22.58 -21.65
CA ASN A 166 6.45 22.47 -21.32
C ASN A 166 6.81 21.15 -20.59
N ASP A 167 6.21 20.02 -20.99
CA ASP A 167 6.39 18.71 -20.35
C ASP A 167 7.70 17.98 -20.70
N LEU A 168 8.62 18.61 -21.46
CA LEU A 168 9.87 17.96 -21.89
C LEU A 168 10.70 17.46 -20.71
N TRP A 169 10.78 18.25 -19.64
CA TRP A 169 11.50 17.85 -18.43
C TRP A 169 10.82 16.67 -17.70
N LEU A 170 9.49 16.54 -17.79
CA LEU A 170 8.77 15.38 -17.27
C LEU A 170 9.08 14.14 -18.10
N LYS A 171 9.04 14.26 -19.43
CA LYS A 171 9.40 13.16 -20.33
C LYS A 171 10.82 12.67 -20.04
N ASN A 172 11.77 13.59 -19.90
CA ASN A 172 13.15 13.27 -19.52
C ASN A 172 13.22 12.57 -18.15
N HIS A 173 12.49 13.08 -17.14
CA HIS A 173 12.44 12.46 -15.81
C HIS A 173 11.94 11.00 -15.85
N PHE A 174 10.95 10.72 -16.70
CA PHE A 174 10.36 9.39 -16.84
C PHE A 174 11.00 8.54 -17.96
N SER A 175 12.01 9.06 -18.65
CA SER A 175 12.67 8.38 -19.78
C SER A 175 11.71 8.01 -20.92
N LEU A 176 10.87 8.97 -21.33
CA LEU A 176 9.82 8.82 -22.36
C LEU A 176 10.18 9.46 -23.71
#